data_AF-A0A8J2PL12-F1
#
_entry.id   AF-A0A8J2PL12-F1
#
_cell.length_a   1.000
_cell.length_b   1.000
_cell.length_c   1.000
_cell.angle_alpha   90.00
_cell.angle_beta   90.00
_cell.angle_gamma   90.00
#
_symmetry.space_group_name_H-M   'P 1'
#
loop_
_entity.id
_entity.type
_entity.pdbx_description
1 polymer ?
#
loop_
_entity_poly.entity_id
_entity_poly.type
_entity_poly.pdbx_seq_one_letter_code
_entity_poly.pdbx_strand_id
1 'polypeptide(L)'
;MANGIKSSVDENWRTTYWTDSMTALTWIRRNDSWGIFVNNRVTEIRKLTSIQDWKHVSGINNPADLPSRGCNPQKFATSEWWMGPTWLMKPEREWPGETILPNENEVLSEVRKTVVSVSSTVTRPWYLPTNKYRRNVRILAWVRRWKMTQCREPSLEPEEVEAAEKFMLRLVQQEGISKLKNTGVVLEKNADGLQCVKLRITLRNDVSTFLMPVFLPKEHAIVEQVIMATHLENSHAGPQTVAMKIRERFWIPNSKKVIYKALSRCVICKRYGGKSLTCEEPPLPKE
;
A
#
# COMPACT_ATOMS: atom_id res chain seq x y z
N MET A 1 -36.14 -10.04 1.16
CA MET A 1 -37.57 -10.27 0.85
C MET A 1 -38.06 -11.61 1.35
N ALA A 2 -37.48 -12.75 0.94
CA ALA A 2 -37.96 -14.08 1.32
C ALA A 2 -38.14 -14.29 2.84
N ASN A 3 -37.16 -13.90 3.67
CA ASN A 3 -37.28 -14.07 5.12
C ASN A 3 -38.23 -13.07 5.80
N GLY A 4 -38.49 -11.91 5.18
CA GLY A 4 -39.49 -10.95 5.69
C GLY A 4 -40.93 -11.45 5.48
N ILE A 5 -41.16 -12.17 4.38
CA ILE A 5 -42.45 -12.82 4.10
C ILE A 5 -42.62 -14.03 5.04
N LYS A 6 -41.56 -14.83 5.26
CA LYS A 6 -41.57 -15.93 6.23
C LYS A 6 -41.83 -15.48 7.66
N SER A 7 -41.33 -14.32 8.08
CA SER A 7 -41.62 -13.80 9.42
C SER A 7 -43.04 -13.25 9.57
N SER A 8 -43.73 -12.97 8.47
CA SER A 8 -45.11 -12.46 8.49
C SER A 8 -46.18 -13.55 8.39
N VAL A 9 -45.78 -14.77 8.00
CA VAL A 9 -46.67 -15.92 7.92
C VAL A 9 -46.04 -17.01 8.77
N ASP A 10 -46.60 -17.25 9.97
CA ASP A 10 -46.09 -18.19 11.01
C ASP A 10 -46.14 -19.68 10.57
N GLU A 11 -45.63 -19.99 9.38
CA GLU A 11 -45.56 -21.33 8.82
C GLU A 11 -44.16 -21.63 8.25
N ASN A 12 -43.63 -22.80 8.61
CA ASN A 12 -42.31 -23.23 8.20
C ASN A 12 -42.38 -24.00 6.87
N TRP A 13 -42.52 -23.28 5.75
CA TRP A 13 -42.57 -23.90 4.43
C TRP A 13 -41.19 -24.31 3.90
N ARG A 14 -41.12 -25.48 3.26
CA ARG A 14 -39.96 -25.88 2.46
C ARG A 14 -39.76 -24.84 1.36
N THR A 15 -38.59 -24.21 1.35
CA THR A 15 -38.27 -23.11 0.43
C THR A 15 -37.10 -23.49 -0.45
N THR A 16 -37.22 -23.27 -1.75
CA THR A 16 -36.13 -23.43 -2.71
C THR A 16 -35.81 -22.08 -3.33
N TYR A 17 -34.53 -21.73 -3.37
CA TYR A 17 -34.01 -20.50 -3.93
C TYR A 17 -33.40 -20.77 -5.31
N TRP A 18 -33.64 -19.88 -6.26
CA TRP A 18 -33.17 -20.04 -7.64
C TRP A 18 -32.30 -18.87 -8.04
N THR A 19 -31.19 -19.18 -8.73
CA THR A 19 -30.33 -18.18 -9.37
C THR A 19 -29.99 -18.63 -10.78
N ASP A 20 -29.88 -17.67 -11.70
CA ASP A 20 -29.43 -17.86 -13.07
C ASP A 20 -27.94 -17.64 -13.28
N SER A 21 -27.23 -17.25 -12.22
CA SER A 21 -25.77 -17.15 -12.23
C SER A 21 -25.18 -18.43 -11.66
N MET A 22 -24.62 -19.26 -12.54
CA MET A 22 -23.87 -20.45 -12.13
C MET A 22 -22.66 -20.08 -11.26
N THR A 23 -22.03 -18.95 -11.55
CA THR A 23 -20.89 -18.42 -10.79
C THR A 23 -21.32 -18.08 -9.36
N ALA A 24 -22.45 -17.37 -9.18
CA ALA A 24 -22.99 -17.05 -7.86
C ALA A 24 -23.43 -18.30 -7.09
N LEU A 25 -24.08 -19.25 -7.76
CA LEU A 25 -24.44 -20.54 -7.14
C LEU A 25 -23.20 -21.29 -6.65
N THR A 26 -22.13 -21.29 -7.44
CA THR A 26 -20.86 -21.93 -7.09
C THR A 26 -20.23 -21.27 -5.87
N TRP A 27 -20.22 -19.94 -5.78
CA TRP A 27 -19.75 -19.22 -4.59
C TRP A 27 -20.57 -19.55 -3.33
N ILE A 28 -21.90 -19.68 -3.47
CA ILE A 28 -22.79 -20.06 -2.36
C ILE A 28 -22.51 -21.49 -1.90
N ARG A 29 -22.18 -22.42 -2.80
CA ARG A 29 -21.92 -23.83 -2.49
C ARG A 29 -20.52 -24.12 -1.97
N ARG A 30 -19.50 -23.47 -2.51
CA ARG A 30 -18.08 -23.71 -2.17
C ARG A 30 -17.60 -22.84 -1.01
N ASN A 31 -16.81 -23.41 -0.11
CA ASN A 31 -16.26 -22.67 1.04
C ASN A 31 -14.84 -22.13 0.78
N ASP A 32 -14.60 -21.57 -0.39
CA ASP A 32 -13.29 -21.01 -0.75
C ASP A 32 -13.10 -19.60 -0.18
N SER A 33 -11.84 -19.13 -0.18
CA SER A 33 -11.49 -17.77 0.23
C SER A 33 -11.80 -16.76 -0.87
N TRP A 34 -13.06 -16.35 -0.98
CA TRP A 34 -13.47 -15.34 -1.96
C TRP A 34 -12.92 -13.94 -1.66
N GLY A 35 -12.90 -13.07 -2.68
CA GLY A 35 -12.67 -11.65 -2.53
C GLY A 35 -13.65 -11.02 -1.54
N ILE A 36 -13.25 -9.89 -0.92
CA ILE A 36 -13.98 -9.29 0.22
C ILE A 36 -15.46 -9.06 -0.10
N PHE A 37 -15.76 -8.57 -1.31
CA PHE A 37 -17.13 -8.30 -1.74
C PHE A 37 -17.98 -9.58 -1.81
N VAL A 38 -17.50 -10.59 -2.55
CA VAL A 38 -18.20 -11.88 -2.71
C VAL A 38 -18.33 -12.59 -1.37
N ASN A 39 -17.27 -12.61 -0.55
CA ASN A 39 -17.27 -13.28 0.75
C ASN A 39 -18.32 -12.69 1.70
N ASN A 40 -18.43 -11.36 1.76
CA ASN A 40 -19.42 -10.69 2.60
C ASN A 40 -20.85 -11.08 2.20
N ARG A 41 -21.15 -11.13 0.90
CA ARG A 41 -22.48 -11.51 0.36
C ARG A 41 -22.81 -12.98 0.56
N VAL A 42 -21.86 -13.88 0.28
CA VAL A 42 -22.04 -15.32 0.53
C VAL A 42 -22.27 -15.60 2.02
N THR A 43 -21.55 -14.90 2.90
CA THR A 43 -21.74 -15.02 4.35
C THR A 43 -23.13 -14.55 4.78
N GLU A 44 -23.62 -13.44 4.25
CA GLU A 44 -24.97 -12.95 4.51
C GLU A 44 -26.04 -13.96 4.04
N ILE A 45 -25.89 -14.51 2.83
CA ILE A 45 -26.80 -15.53 2.28
C ILE A 45 -26.83 -16.78 3.16
N ARG A 46 -25.65 -17.29 3.56
CA ARG A 46 -25.53 -18.51 4.37
C ARG A 46 -26.00 -18.34 5.81
N LYS A 47 -26.04 -17.11 6.34
CA LYS A 47 -26.67 -16.82 7.64
C LYS A 47 -28.19 -16.97 7.59
N LEU A 48 -28.78 -16.80 6.41
CA LEU A 48 -30.23 -16.69 6.22
C LEU A 48 -30.85 -17.92 5.54
N THR A 49 -30.04 -18.76 4.88
CA THR A 49 -30.49 -19.88 4.03
C THR A 49 -29.48 -21.03 4.09
N SER A 50 -29.94 -22.27 3.84
CA SER A 50 -29.05 -23.43 3.70
C SER A 50 -28.50 -23.52 2.29
N ILE A 51 -27.27 -24.02 2.15
CA ILE A 51 -26.62 -24.23 0.85
C ILE A 51 -27.43 -25.18 -0.05
N GLN A 52 -28.09 -26.18 0.55
CA GLN A 52 -28.85 -27.20 -0.16
C GLN A 52 -30.16 -26.66 -0.77
N ASP A 53 -30.62 -25.50 -0.29
CA ASP A 53 -31.87 -24.90 -0.76
C ASP A 53 -31.69 -24.13 -2.07
N TRP A 54 -30.45 -23.90 -2.52
CA TRP A 54 -30.13 -23.13 -3.72
C TRP A 54 -29.96 -24.00 -4.96
N LYS A 55 -30.71 -23.69 -6.02
CA LYS A 55 -30.68 -24.35 -7.33
C LYS A 55 -30.42 -23.36 -8.46
N HIS A 56 -29.98 -23.87 -9.60
CA HIS A 56 -29.77 -23.08 -10.82
C HIS A 56 -31.01 -23.10 -11.72
N VAL A 57 -31.38 -21.96 -12.28
CA VAL A 57 -32.35 -21.84 -13.39
C VAL A 57 -31.67 -21.17 -14.58
N SER A 58 -31.90 -21.63 -15.81
CA SER A 58 -31.37 -20.90 -16.97
C SER A 58 -31.93 -19.47 -17.01
N GLY A 59 -31.13 -18.48 -17.40
CA GLY A 59 -31.59 -17.10 -17.56
C GLY A 59 -32.79 -16.96 -18.51
N ILE A 60 -32.93 -17.87 -19.49
CA ILE A 60 -34.12 -17.92 -20.37
C ILE A 60 -35.40 -18.25 -19.59
N ASN A 61 -35.28 -19.11 -18.58
CA ASN A 61 -36.37 -19.58 -17.75
C ASN A 61 -36.46 -18.81 -16.42
N ASN A 62 -35.66 -17.76 -16.25
CA ASN A 62 -35.67 -16.94 -15.06
C ASN A 62 -36.71 -15.81 -15.22
N PRO A 63 -37.89 -15.90 -14.57
CA PRO A 63 -38.88 -14.83 -14.67
C PRO A 63 -38.34 -13.51 -14.11
N ALA A 64 -37.32 -13.55 -13.23
CA ALA A 64 -36.68 -12.37 -12.65
C ALA A 64 -36.10 -11.39 -13.68
N ASP A 65 -35.78 -11.90 -14.87
CA ASP A 65 -35.15 -11.11 -15.95
C ASP A 65 -36.14 -10.21 -16.71
N LEU A 66 -37.44 -10.53 -16.68
CA LEU A 66 -38.46 -9.76 -17.39
C LEU A 66 -38.53 -8.29 -16.93
N PRO A 67 -38.64 -7.99 -15.63
CA PRO A 67 -38.63 -6.60 -15.17
C PRO A 67 -37.22 -6.00 -15.14
N SER A 68 -36.15 -6.79 -15.02
CA SER A 68 -34.78 -6.25 -14.91
C SER A 68 -34.21 -5.77 -16.25
N ARG A 69 -34.55 -6.43 -17.36
CA ARG A 69 -34.08 -6.08 -18.72
C ARG A 69 -35.04 -5.16 -19.48
N GLY A 70 -36.22 -4.91 -18.93
CA GLY A 70 -37.30 -4.17 -19.57
C GLY A 70 -38.11 -5.05 -20.53
N CYS A 71 -39.42 -5.04 -20.37
CA CYS A 71 -40.34 -5.75 -21.25
C CYS A 71 -41.58 -4.90 -21.55
N ASN A 72 -42.25 -5.20 -22.68
CA ASN A 72 -43.50 -4.55 -23.04
C ASN A 72 -44.56 -4.82 -21.95
N PRO A 73 -45.27 -3.81 -21.41
CA PRO A 73 -46.30 -3.98 -20.39
C PRO A 73 -47.35 -5.05 -20.70
N GLN A 74 -47.77 -5.15 -21.96
CA GLN A 74 -48.76 -6.15 -22.38
C GLN A 74 -48.19 -7.56 -22.31
N LYS A 75 -46.92 -7.73 -22.70
CA LYS A 75 -46.19 -9.00 -22.59
C LYS A 75 -45.90 -9.36 -21.13
N PHE A 76 -45.63 -8.36 -20.28
CA PHE A 76 -45.41 -8.55 -18.85
C PHE A 76 -46.69 -9.02 -18.13
N ALA A 77 -47.83 -8.40 -18.45
CA ALA A 77 -49.14 -8.77 -17.88
C ALA A 77 -49.50 -10.23 -18.16
N THR A 78 -49.12 -10.77 -19.33
CA THR A 78 -49.38 -12.16 -19.71
C THR A 78 -48.20 -13.10 -19.44
N SER A 79 -47.16 -12.65 -18.74
CA SER A 79 -45.93 -13.43 -18.54
C SER A 79 -46.00 -14.39 -17.35
N GLU A 80 -45.04 -15.32 -17.31
CA GLU A 80 -44.83 -16.24 -16.18
C GLU A 80 -44.35 -15.55 -14.89
N TRP A 81 -44.19 -14.22 -14.86
CA TRP A 81 -43.82 -13.48 -13.64
C TRP A 81 -44.82 -13.68 -12.50
N TRP A 82 -46.12 -13.64 -12.81
CA TRP A 82 -47.19 -13.65 -11.80
C TRP A 82 -47.50 -15.06 -11.29
N MET A 83 -47.44 -16.05 -12.18
CA MET A 83 -47.81 -17.44 -11.88
C MET A 83 -46.59 -18.33 -11.59
N GLY A 84 -45.38 -17.81 -11.85
CA GLY A 84 -44.17 -18.60 -11.90
C GLY A 84 -44.06 -19.46 -13.16
N PRO A 85 -42.88 -20.01 -13.45
CA PRO A 85 -42.68 -20.92 -14.57
C PRO A 85 -43.48 -22.21 -14.40
N THR A 86 -44.02 -22.72 -15.50
CA THR A 86 -44.84 -23.96 -15.51
C THR A 86 -44.17 -25.17 -14.87
N TRP A 87 -42.84 -25.26 -14.91
CA TRP A 87 -42.09 -26.37 -14.32
C TRP A 87 -42.06 -26.34 -12.78
N LEU A 88 -42.29 -25.19 -12.12
CA LEU A 88 -42.41 -25.12 -10.66
C LEU A 88 -43.67 -25.82 -10.16
N MET A 89 -44.71 -25.89 -10.99
CA MET A 89 -45.97 -26.58 -10.67
C MET A 89 -45.86 -28.10 -10.83
N LYS A 90 -44.79 -28.59 -11.47
CA LYS A 90 -44.53 -30.01 -11.65
C LYS A 90 -43.81 -30.59 -10.41
N PRO A 91 -43.87 -31.92 -10.20
CA PRO A 91 -43.10 -32.58 -9.15
C PRO A 91 -41.60 -32.24 -9.25
N GLU A 92 -40.92 -32.16 -8.10
CA GLU A 92 -39.50 -31.74 -8.01
C GLU A 92 -38.54 -32.54 -8.91
N ARG A 93 -38.88 -33.81 -9.21
CA ARG A 93 -38.13 -34.68 -10.13
C ARG A 93 -38.11 -34.17 -11.59
N GLU A 94 -39.05 -33.30 -11.95
CA GLU A 94 -39.21 -32.72 -13.29
C GLU A 94 -38.71 -31.27 -13.35
N TRP A 95 -38.15 -30.76 -12.26
CA TRP A 95 -37.51 -29.44 -12.27
C TRP A 95 -36.23 -29.48 -13.11
N PRO A 96 -35.83 -28.35 -13.73
CA PRO A 96 -34.63 -28.29 -14.55
C PRO A 96 -33.41 -28.73 -13.72
N GLY A 97 -32.74 -29.79 -14.19
CA GLY A 97 -31.58 -30.40 -13.54
C GLY A 97 -30.27 -29.61 -13.76
N GLU A 98 -29.32 -29.78 -12.83
CA GLU A 98 -28.05 -29.05 -12.66
C GLU A 98 -26.96 -29.36 -13.71
N THR A 99 -27.31 -29.53 -14.98
CA THR A 99 -26.41 -30.16 -15.96
C THR A 99 -25.41 -29.21 -16.63
N ILE A 100 -25.08 -28.07 -16.03
CA ILE A 100 -24.11 -27.13 -16.61
C ILE A 100 -22.99 -26.92 -15.59
N LEU A 101 -21.79 -27.36 -15.96
CA LEU A 101 -20.59 -27.12 -15.16
C LEU A 101 -20.25 -25.62 -15.19
N PRO A 102 -19.92 -25.00 -14.03
CA PRO A 102 -19.50 -23.61 -14.01
C PRO A 102 -18.21 -23.41 -14.80
N ASN A 103 -18.06 -22.22 -15.42
CA ASN A 103 -16.78 -21.80 -15.96
C ASN A 103 -15.81 -21.53 -14.80
N GLU A 104 -14.92 -22.49 -14.51
CA GLU A 104 -13.96 -22.40 -13.41
C GLU A 104 -13.12 -21.12 -13.48
N ASN A 105 -12.80 -20.61 -14.67
CA ASN A 105 -12.01 -19.38 -14.80
C ASN A 105 -12.74 -18.14 -14.25
N GLU A 106 -14.06 -18.07 -14.43
CA GLU A 106 -14.90 -16.97 -13.90
C GLU A 106 -15.17 -17.12 -12.41
N VAL A 107 -15.30 -18.37 -11.92
CA VAL A 107 -15.42 -18.63 -10.48
C VAL A 107 -14.13 -18.24 -9.76
N LEU A 108 -12.98 -18.61 -10.34
CA LEU A 108 -11.66 -18.39 -9.76
C LEU A 108 -11.16 -16.94 -9.90
N SER A 109 -11.70 -16.13 -10.81
CA SER A 109 -11.32 -14.71 -10.93
C SER A 109 -11.61 -13.92 -9.65
N GLU A 110 -12.60 -14.36 -8.88
CA GLU A 110 -13.02 -13.77 -7.59
C GLU A 110 -12.47 -14.51 -6.37
N VAL A 111 -11.67 -15.57 -6.53
CA VAL A 111 -10.90 -16.10 -5.41
C VAL A 111 -9.93 -15.02 -4.97
N ARG A 112 -9.81 -14.80 -3.66
CA ARG A 112 -8.85 -13.89 -3.08
C ARG A 112 -7.48 -14.29 -3.60
N LYS A 113 -6.95 -13.49 -4.54
CA LYS A 113 -5.61 -13.67 -5.06
C LYS A 113 -4.68 -13.64 -3.85
N THR A 114 -4.21 -14.81 -3.45
CA THR A 114 -3.14 -14.93 -2.49
C THR A 114 -1.99 -14.27 -3.21
N VAL A 115 -1.63 -13.06 -2.76
CA VAL A 115 -0.40 -12.41 -3.24
C VAL A 115 0.73 -13.23 -2.66
N VAL A 116 1.02 -14.37 -3.29
CA VAL A 116 2.32 -14.99 -3.18
C VAL A 116 3.23 -13.99 -3.85
N SER A 117 3.93 -13.20 -3.02
CA SER A 117 5.02 -12.38 -3.47
C SER A 117 6.07 -13.33 -4.05
N VAL A 118 5.96 -13.63 -5.34
CA VAL A 118 7.09 -14.13 -6.11
C VAL A 118 8.13 -13.02 -6.02
N SER A 119 9.17 -13.27 -5.24
CA SER A 119 10.35 -12.41 -5.15
C SER A 119 11.04 -12.45 -6.51
N SER A 120 10.50 -11.70 -7.47
CA SER A 120 11.24 -11.35 -8.67
C SER A 120 12.52 -10.70 -8.20
N THR A 121 13.65 -11.12 -8.77
CA THR A 121 15.01 -10.62 -8.51
C THR A 121 15.21 -9.18 -8.98
N VAL A 122 14.19 -8.33 -8.87
CA VAL A 122 14.40 -6.90 -8.73
C VAL A 122 14.98 -6.73 -7.34
N THR A 123 16.28 -6.46 -7.26
CA THR A 123 16.95 -6.01 -6.03
C THR A 123 16.25 -4.73 -5.56
N ARG A 124 15.15 -4.88 -4.82
CA ARG A 124 14.46 -3.79 -4.17
C ARG A 124 15.39 -3.31 -3.06
N PRO A 125 15.67 -2.00 -2.97
CA PRO A 125 16.44 -1.48 -1.86
C PRO A 125 15.74 -1.85 -0.55
N TRP A 126 16.51 -2.15 0.50
CA TRP A 126 15.97 -2.46 1.84
C TRP A 126 15.29 -1.24 2.50
N TYR A 127 15.39 -0.06 1.88
CA TYR A 127 14.69 1.17 2.22
C TYR A 127 13.76 1.59 1.08
N LEU A 128 12.79 2.47 1.38
CA LEU A 128 11.95 3.07 0.35
C LEU A 128 12.57 4.40 -0.12
N PRO A 129 13.02 4.52 -1.38
CA PRO A 129 13.71 5.74 -1.86
C PRO A 129 12.81 6.98 -1.87
N THR A 130 11.51 6.80 -2.01
CA THR A 130 10.50 7.87 -2.05
C THR A 130 10.08 8.39 -0.68
N ASN A 131 10.43 7.67 0.40
CA ASN A 131 10.12 8.08 1.76
C ASN A 131 11.07 9.17 2.28
N LYS A 132 10.63 9.91 3.29
CA LYS A 132 11.48 10.78 4.08
C LYS A 132 12.43 9.96 4.96
N TYR A 133 13.62 10.49 5.24
CA TYR A 133 14.63 9.85 6.09
C TYR A 133 14.05 9.32 7.41
N ARG A 134 13.41 10.19 8.20
CA ARG A 134 12.79 9.83 9.50
C ARG A 134 11.75 8.71 9.39
N ARG A 135 11.02 8.64 8.27
CA ARG A 135 10.02 7.58 8.05
C ARG A 135 10.70 6.23 7.83
N ASN A 136 11.77 6.18 7.04
CA ASN A 136 12.55 4.97 6.87
C ASN A 136 13.18 4.50 8.19
N VAL A 137 13.66 5.43 9.03
CA VAL A 137 14.20 5.09 10.37
C VAL A 137 13.11 4.47 11.25
N ARG A 138 11.92 5.07 11.31
CA ARG A 138 10.79 4.52 12.08
C ARG A 138 10.32 3.16 11.56
N ILE A 139 10.28 2.96 10.24
CA ILE A 139 9.95 1.65 9.65
C ILE A 139 10.98 0.61 10.08
N LEU A 140 12.28 0.92 10.00
CA LEU A 140 13.32 -0.01 10.47
C LEU A 140 13.23 -0.26 11.98
N ALA A 141 12.87 0.73 12.79
CA ALA A 141 12.65 0.55 14.22
C ALA A 141 11.53 -0.47 14.48
N TRP A 142 10.39 -0.33 13.80
CA TRP A 142 9.30 -1.29 13.86
C TRP A 142 9.71 -2.71 13.42
N VAL A 143 10.43 -2.82 12.30
CA VAL A 143 10.90 -4.12 11.79
C VAL A 143 11.86 -4.78 12.79
N ARG A 144 12.77 -4.00 13.40
CA ARG A 144 13.70 -4.50 14.42
C ARG A 144 12.98 -4.93 15.69
N ARG A 145 12.05 -4.12 16.20
CA ARG A 145 11.20 -4.47 17.35
C ARG A 145 10.46 -5.78 17.10
N TRP A 146 9.75 -5.89 15.98
CA TRP A 146 9.01 -7.09 15.64
C TRP A 146 9.90 -8.33 15.59
N LYS A 147 11.11 -8.21 15.03
CA LYS A 147 12.08 -9.32 14.96
C LYS A 147 12.68 -9.69 16.33
N MET A 148 12.92 -8.71 17.20
CA MET A 148 13.65 -8.92 18.47
C MET A 148 12.74 -9.31 19.62
N THR A 149 11.59 -8.65 19.76
CA THR A 149 10.71 -8.81 20.94
C THR A 149 9.34 -9.34 20.60
N GLN A 150 8.97 -9.41 19.30
CA GLN A 150 7.60 -9.70 18.85
C GLN A 150 6.53 -8.79 19.49
N CYS A 151 6.95 -7.68 20.09
CA CYS A 151 6.10 -6.77 20.82
C CYS A 151 5.21 -5.97 19.85
N ARG A 152 3.93 -5.81 20.23
CA ARG A 152 2.90 -5.10 19.46
C ARG A 152 2.48 -3.77 20.07
N GLU A 153 3.24 -3.26 21.04
CA GLU A 153 2.97 -1.94 21.61
C GLU A 153 2.93 -0.85 20.53
N PRO A 154 2.01 0.12 20.62
CA PRO A 154 1.74 1.07 19.54
C PRO A 154 2.73 2.23 19.44
N SER A 155 3.56 2.48 20.47
CA SER A 155 4.54 3.57 20.50
C SER A 155 5.97 3.07 20.42
N LEU A 156 6.84 3.75 19.68
CA LEU A 156 8.27 3.48 19.61
C LEU A 156 9.02 4.29 20.67
N GLU A 157 9.92 3.65 21.40
CA GLU A 157 10.80 4.33 22.34
C GLU A 157 11.91 5.09 21.60
N PRO A 158 12.38 6.23 22.14
CA PRO A 158 13.46 7.01 21.52
C PRO A 158 14.74 6.19 21.27
N GLU A 159 15.06 5.29 22.21
CA GLU A 159 16.24 4.41 22.15
C GLU A 159 16.16 3.44 20.97
N GLU A 160 14.97 2.91 20.66
CA GLU A 160 14.78 2.02 19.51
C GLU A 160 14.92 2.76 18.19
N VAL A 161 14.45 4.01 18.14
CA VAL A 161 14.60 4.88 16.97
C VAL A 161 16.08 5.19 16.74
N GLU A 162 16.83 5.49 17.80
CA GLU A 162 18.28 5.73 17.72
C GLU A 162 19.02 4.45 17.28
N ALA A 163 18.71 3.30 17.87
CA ALA A 163 19.30 2.02 17.49
C ALA A 163 19.00 1.65 16.02
N ALA A 164 17.79 1.97 15.54
CA ALA A 164 17.40 1.78 14.15
C ALA A 164 18.13 2.74 13.20
N GLU A 165 18.33 3.99 13.60
CA GLU A 165 19.11 4.97 12.84
C GLU A 165 20.56 4.47 12.69
N LYS A 166 21.20 4.08 13.79
CA LYS A 166 22.56 3.51 13.77
C LYS A 166 22.65 2.27 12.88
N PHE A 167 21.67 1.37 12.97
CA PHE A 167 21.62 0.18 12.13
C PHE A 167 21.48 0.52 10.64
N MET A 168 20.62 1.49 10.30
CA MET A 168 20.47 1.98 8.92
C MET A 168 21.81 2.49 8.38
N LEU A 169 22.51 3.31 9.16
CA LEU A 169 23.79 3.89 8.75
C LEU A 169 24.86 2.80 8.52
N ARG A 170 24.86 1.73 9.32
CA ARG A 170 25.74 0.57 9.10
C ARG A 170 25.46 -0.12 7.76
N LEU A 171 24.19 -0.29 7.38
CA LEU A 171 23.82 -0.89 6.09
C LEU A 171 24.31 -0.03 4.92
N VAL A 172 24.06 1.28 4.98
CA VAL A 172 24.56 2.25 3.97
C VAL A 172 26.07 2.17 3.83
N GLN A 173 26.77 2.05 4.96
CA GLN A 173 28.23 1.89 4.99
C GLN A 173 28.68 0.57 4.36
N GLN A 174 28.02 -0.56 4.64
CA GLN A 174 28.35 -1.85 4.04
C GLN A 174 28.23 -1.84 2.51
N GLU A 175 27.23 -1.13 1.96
CA GLU A 175 27.03 -1.01 0.51
C GLU A 175 28.01 -0.04 -0.15
N GLY A 176 28.42 1.01 0.55
CA GLY A 176 29.21 2.12 -0.01
C GLY A 176 30.72 2.05 0.22
N ILE A 177 31.18 1.43 1.31
CA ILE A 177 32.59 1.50 1.77
C ILE A 177 33.56 0.76 0.85
N SER A 178 33.12 -0.29 0.15
CA SER A 178 33.96 -1.00 -0.83
C SER A 178 34.49 -0.07 -1.93
N LYS A 179 33.75 1.01 -2.25
CA LYS A 179 34.09 2.01 -3.27
C LYS A 179 35.11 3.07 -2.81
N LEU A 180 35.61 3.00 -1.56
CA LEU A 180 36.34 4.08 -0.90
C LEU A 180 37.81 3.82 -0.59
N LYS A 181 38.40 2.73 -1.09
CA LYS A 181 39.84 2.45 -0.90
C LYS A 181 40.77 3.58 -1.40
N ASN A 182 40.27 4.55 -2.18
CA ASN A 182 41.07 5.56 -2.87
C ASN A 182 40.93 7.01 -2.33
N THR A 183 40.25 7.27 -1.20
CA THR A 183 40.01 8.66 -0.73
C THR A 183 41.05 9.23 0.24
N GLY A 184 42.03 8.46 0.71
CA GLY A 184 43.10 8.96 1.61
C GLY A 184 42.63 9.44 2.99
N VAL A 185 41.39 9.16 3.37
CA VAL A 185 40.80 9.52 4.67
C VAL A 185 40.94 8.33 5.62
N VAL A 186 41.46 8.58 6.82
CA VAL A 186 41.56 7.57 7.89
C VAL A 186 40.19 7.38 8.53
N LEU A 187 39.70 6.14 8.48
CA LEU A 187 38.43 5.74 9.09
C LEU A 187 38.69 4.93 10.36
N GLU A 188 38.04 5.30 11.46
CA GLU A 188 38.05 4.57 12.73
C GLU A 188 36.61 4.14 13.08
N LYS A 189 36.45 2.97 13.71
CA LYS A 189 35.14 2.52 14.16
C LYS A 189 34.80 3.13 15.52
N ASN A 190 33.60 3.69 15.65
CA ASN A 190 33.06 4.13 16.94
C ASN A 190 32.59 2.95 17.80
N ALA A 191 32.25 3.21 19.07
CA ALA A 191 31.64 2.22 19.98
C ALA A 191 30.39 1.53 19.39
N ASP A 192 29.64 2.26 18.56
CA ASP A 192 28.47 1.74 17.84
C ASP A 192 28.80 0.92 16.57
N GLY A 193 30.08 0.65 16.30
CA GLY A 193 30.55 -0.12 15.12
C GLY A 193 30.41 0.62 13.78
N LEU A 194 30.10 1.92 13.80
CA LEU A 194 30.04 2.79 12.62
C LEU A 194 31.44 3.29 12.24
N GLN A 195 31.71 3.36 10.95
CA GLN A 195 32.94 3.93 10.41
C GLN A 195 32.85 5.47 10.44
N CYS A 196 33.79 6.11 11.13
CA CYS A 196 33.81 7.55 11.34
C CYS A 196 35.14 8.14 10.91
N VAL A 197 35.11 9.41 10.52
CA VAL A 197 36.32 10.14 10.11
C VAL A 197 36.95 10.76 11.34
N LYS A 198 38.20 10.40 11.64
CA LYS A 198 38.95 11.07 12.69
C LYS A 198 39.41 12.44 12.20
N LEU A 199 38.74 13.49 12.66
CA LEU A 199 39.20 14.85 12.41
C LEU A 199 40.40 15.17 13.29
N ARG A 200 41.30 16.06 12.83
CA ARG A 200 42.41 16.59 13.65
C ARG A 200 41.95 17.50 14.81
N ILE A 201 40.64 17.63 15.01
CA ILE A 201 40.00 18.49 16.01
C ILE A 201 39.76 17.67 17.30
N THR A 202 40.74 16.88 17.73
CA THR A 202 40.59 15.97 18.89
C THR A 202 40.65 16.67 20.24
N LEU A 203 41.06 17.94 20.29
CA LEU A 203 41.35 18.68 21.53
C LEU A 203 40.22 19.62 21.97
N ARG A 204 39.11 19.70 21.22
CA ARG A 204 37.96 20.53 21.61
C ARG A 204 36.96 19.69 22.40
N ASN A 205 36.43 20.24 23.49
CA ASN A 205 35.35 19.62 24.25
C ASN A 205 34.01 19.85 23.53
N ASP A 206 33.79 19.14 22.43
CA ASP A 206 32.57 19.18 21.62
C ASP A 206 31.84 17.82 21.67
N VAL A 207 30.63 17.77 21.12
CA VAL A 207 29.81 16.55 21.04
C VAL A 207 30.57 15.44 20.30
N SER A 208 30.52 14.21 20.81
CA SER A 208 31.20 13.03 20.23
C SER A 208 30.95 12.85 18.71
N THR A 209 29.72 13.13 18.25
CA THR A 209 29.36 13.06 16.82
C THR A 209 30.05 14.13 15.96
N PHE A 210 30.42 15.27 16.54
CA PHE A 210 31.13 16.36 15.87
C PHE A 210 32.62 16.05 15.75
N LEU A 211 33.20 15.45 16.80
CA LEU A 211 34.60 15.03 16.83
C LEU A 211 34.86 13.86 15.88
N MET A 212 33.91 12.94 15.80
CA MET A 212 33.97 11.73 14.98
C MET A 212 32.71 11.59 14.10
N PRO A 213 32.57 12.43 13.06
CA PRO A 213 31.42 12.37 12.18
C PRO A 213 31.34 11.05 11.43
N VAL A 214 30.12 10.51 11.33
CA VAL A 214 29.85 9.24 10.67
C VAL A 214 30.08 9.39 9.18
N PHE A 215 30.91 8.52 8.62
CA PHE A 215 31.19 8.53 7.19
C PHE A 215 29.96 8.07 6.40
N LEU A 216 29.59 8.81 5.35
CA LEU A 216 28.51 8.44 4.43
C LEU A 216 28.95 8.49 2.96
N PRO A 217 28.64 7.46 2.15
CA PRO A 217 29.00 7.42 0.74
C PRO A 217 28.22 8.48 -0.06
N LYS A 218 28.90 9.16 -0.99
CA LYS A 218 28.27 10.21 -1.83
C LYS A 218 27.13 9.72 -2.73
N GLU A 219 27.15 8.45 -3.12
CA GLU A 219 26.22 7.83 -4.07
C GLU A 219 25.29 6.85 -3.35
N HIS A 220 24.33 7.40 -2.58
CA HIS A 220 23.31 6.59 -1.94
C HIS A 220 22.04 7.41 -1.68
N ALA A 221 20.86 6.84 -1.94
CA ALA A 221 19.60 7.59 -1.83
C ALA A 221 19.26 7.99 -0.39
N ILE A 222 19.64 7.20 0.63
CA ILE A 222 19.52 7.62 2.04
C ILE A 222 20.32 8.91 2.30
N VAL A 223 21.46 9.11 1.64
CA VAL A 223 22.26 10.34 1.84
C VAL A 223 21.54 11.55 1.25
N GLU A 224 20.91 11.40 0.08
CA GLU A 224 20.02 12.44 -0.45
C GLU A 224 18.82 12.71 0.49
N GLN A 225 18.25 11.68 1.12
CA GLN A 225 17.18 11.81 2.11
C GLN A 225 17.64 12.51 3.40
N VAL A 226 18.85 12.24 3.89
CA VAL A 226 19.46 12.93 5.04
C VAL A 226 19.60 14.42 4.73
N ILE A 227 20.16 14.76 3.57
CA ILE A 227 20.32 16.16 3.15
C ILE A 227 18.98 16.87 3.08
N MET A 228 17.98 16.23 2.46
CA MET A 228 16.64 16.79 2.36
C MET A 228 15.96 16.92 3.72
N ALA A 229 16.16 15.96 4.64
CA ALA A 229 15.65 16.06 6.00
C ALA A 229 16.25 17.24 6.76
N THR A 230 17.57 17.43 6.72
CA THR A 230 18.24 18.58 7.34
C THR A 230 17.75 19.90 6.75
N HIS A 231 17.56 19.97 5.43
CA HIS A 231 17.03 21.15 4.77
C HIS A 231 15.60 21.51 5.23
N LEU A 232 14.73 20.51 5.34
CA LEU A 232 13.34 20.71 5.79
C LEU A 232 13.25 21.02 7.30
N GLU A 233 14.05 20.36 8.13
CA GLU A 233 14.11 20.59 9.59
C GLU A 233 14.64 22.00 9.93
N ASN A 234 15.42 22.60 9.03
CA ASN A 234 15.95 23.96 9.17
C ASN A 234 15.22 24.96 8.26
N SER A 235 13.90 24.79 8.07
CA SER A 235 13.04 25.75 7.36
C SER A 235 13.55 26.15 5.97
N HIS A 236 13.89 25.17 5.15
CA HIS A 236 14.43 25.38 3.80
C HIS A 236 15.79 26.12 3.76
N ALA A 237 16.62 25.92 4.78
CA ALA A 237 17.94 26.53 4.86
C ALA A 237 18.80 26.33 3.60
N GLY A 238 19.62 27.33 3.29
CA GLY A 238 20.48 27.35 2.11
C GLY A 238 21.59 26.29 2.14
N PRO A 239 22.27 26.05 1.00
CA PRO A 239 23.25 24.98 0.86
C PRO A 239 24.40 25.03 1.88
N GLN A 240 24.85 26.23 2.28
CA GLN A 240 25.95 26.41 3.24
C GLN A 240 25.54 26.01 4.66
N THR A 241 24.36 26.45 5.11
CA THR A 241 23.81 26.11 6.42
C THR A 241 23.55 24.61 6.51
N VAL A 242 22.99 24.01 5.46
CA VAL A 242 22.78 22.55 5.39
C VAL A 242 24.12 21.82 5.45
N ALA A 243 25.15 22.30 4.75
CA ALA A 243 26.49 21.70 4.82
C ALA A 243 27.12 21.78 6.22
N MET A 244 26.91 22.89 6.94
CA MET A 244 27.35 23.04 8.33
C MET A 244 26.64 22.05 9.25
N LYS A 245 25.31 22.00 9.19
CA LYS A 245 24.49 21.09 10.02
C LYS A 245 24.77 19.62 9.76
N ILE A 246 25.01 19.25 8.50
CA ILE A 246 25.40 17.88 8.16
C ILE A 246 26.76 17.54 8.77
N ARG A 247 27.74 18.45 8.74
CA ARG A 247 29.08 18.21 9.31
C ARG A 247 29.08 17.98 10.81
N GLU A 248 28.05 18.41 11.52
CA GLU A 248 27.92 18.15 12.96
C GLU A 248 27.76 16.65 13.30
N ARG A 249 27.32 15.84 12.32
CA ARG A 249 27.04 14.40 12.52
C ARG A 249 27.65 13.50 11.45
N PHE A 250 27.86 14.01 10.23
CA PHE A 250 28.19 13.21 9.05
C PHE A 250 29.32 13.81 8.23
N TRP A 251 30.19 12.94 7.72
CA TRP A 251 31.21 13.27 6.74
C TRP A 251 30.83 12.65 5.39
N ILE A 252 30.55 13.49 4.39
CA ILE A 252 30.20 13.07 3.02
C ILE A 252 31.27 13.58 2.05
N PRO A 253 31.91 12.71 1.26
CA PRO A 253 32.88 13.14 0.26
C PRO A 253 32.20 14.02 -0.79
N ASN A 254 32.85 15.15 -1.17
CA ASN A 254 32.29 16.14 -2.08
C ASN A 254 30.88 16.64 -1.67
N SER A 255 30.63 16.76 -0.37
CA SER A 255 29.32 17.10 0.21
C SER A 255 28.64 18.29 -0.46
N LYS A 256 29.37 19.36 -0.78
CA LYS A 256 28.82 20.54 -1.47
C LYS A 256 28.06 20.14 -2.74
N LYS A 257 28.70 19.41 -3.67
CA LYS A 257 28.08 19.01 -4.94
C LYS A 257 26.82 18.17 -4.72
N VAL A 258 26.87 17.23 -3.78
CA VAL A 258 25.73 16.37 -3.44
C VAL A 258 24.58 17.18 -2.85
N ILE A 259 24.89 18.15 -1.97
CA ILE A 259 23.91 19.04 -1.35
C ILE A 259 23.23 19.91 -2.40
N TYR A 260 23.99 20.58 -3.28
CA TYR A 260 23.41 21.37 -4.36
C TYR A 260 22.46 20.54 -5.23
N LYS A 261 22.85 19.31 -5.58
CA LYS A 261 22.01 18.39 -6.36
C LYS A 261 20.73 17.96 -5.62
N ALA A 262 20.81 17.72 -4.32
CA ALA A 262 19.64 17.34 -3.53
C ALA A 262 18.66 18.53 -3.36
N LEU A 263 19.19 19.72 -3.05
CA LEU A 263 18.39 20.93 -2.86
C LEU A 263 17.76 21.44 -4.15
N SER A 264 18.41 21.23 -5.30
CA SER A 264 17.83 21.59 -6.60
C SER A 264 16.57 20.79 -6.95
N ARG A 265 16.20 19.77 -6.18
CA ARG A 265 14.94 19.03 -6.34
C ARG A 265 13.83 19.52 -5.41
N CYS A 266 14.12 20.45 -4.49
CA CYS A 266 13.13 21.01 -3.58
C CYS A 266 12.15 21.91 -4.34
N VAL A 267 10.88 21.47 -4.43
CA VAL A 267 9.82 22.21 -5.14
C VAL A 267 9.55 23.57 -4.50
N ILE A 268 9.57 23.63 -3.16
CA ILE A 268 9.31 24.87 -2.42
C ILE A 268 10.40 25.90 -2.74
N CYS A 269 11.68 25.53 -2.62
CA CYS A 269 12.78 26.43 -2.96
C CYS A 269 12.77 26.83 -4.44
N LYS A 270 12.40 25.94 -5.35
CA LYS A 270 12.24 26.30 -6.77
C LYS A 270 11.15 27.34 -6.97
N ARG A 271 10.02 27.19 -6.29
CA ARG A 271 8.89 28.12 -6.38
C ARG A 271 9.27 29.50 -5.87
N TYR A 272 9.92 29.58 -4.70
CA TYR A 272 10.34 30.86 -4.11
C TYR A 272 11.57 31.48 -4.80
N GLY A 273 12.43 30.66 -5.41
CA GLY A 273 13.57 31.13 -6.19
C GLY A 273 13.27 31.42 -7.67
N GLY A 274 12.01 31.24 -8.11
CA GLY A 274 11.58 31.56 -9.46
C GLY A 274 11.65 33.07 -9.71
N LYS A 275 12.07 33.48 -10.91
CA LYS A 275 12.01 34.89 -11.30
C LYS A 275 10.56 35.37 -11.29
N SER A 276 10.31 36.53 -10.70
CA SER A 276 9.02 37.20 -10.81
C SER A 276 8.67 37.41 -12.28
N LEU A 277 7.39 37.19 -12.63
CA LEU A 277 6.88 37.56 -13.94
C LEU A 277 6.94 39.08 -14.06
N THR A 278 7.72 39.59 -15.01
CA THR A 278 7.67 40.99 -15.40
C THR A 278 6.45 41.17 -16.28
N CYS A 279 5.40 41.81 -15.76
CA CYS A 279 4.29 42.26 -16.58
C CYS A 279 4.75 43.52 -17.32
N GLU A 280 4.60 43.56 -18.64
CA GLU A 280 4.76 44.82 -19.37
C GLU A 280 3.63 45.76 -18.95
N GLU A 281 3.98 46.99 -18.58
CA GLU A 281 2.99 48.00 -18.24
C GLU A 281 2.24 48.42 -19.51
N PRO A 282 0.89 48.50 -19.47
CA PRO A 282 0.13 48.98 -20.62
C PRO A 282 0.49 50.43 -20.93
N PRO A 283 0.55 50.82 -22.22
CA PRO A 283 0.86 52.19 -22.60
C PRO A 283 -0.17 53.16 -22.02
N LEU A 284 0.31 54.28 -21.49
CA LEU A 284 -0.55 55.35 -20.98
C LEU A 284 -1.40 55.96 -22.12
N PRO A 285 -2.63 56.43 -21.84
CA PRO A 285 -3.46 57.12 -22.82
C PRO A 285 -2.74 58.33 -23.42
N LYS A 286 -2.95 58.59 -24.72
CA LYS A 286 -2.44 59.80 -25.38
C LYS A 286 -3.24 61.02 -24.89
N GLU A 287 -2.51 62.08 -24.52
CA GLU A 287 -3.05 63.42 -24.19
C GLU A 287 -3.79 64.06 -25.37
#